data_AF-A0A914PFG9-F1
#
_entry.id   AF-A0A914PFG9-F1
#
_cell.length_a   1.000
_cell.length_b   1.000
_cell.length_c   1.000
_cell.angle_alpha   90.00
_cell.angle_beta   90.00
_cell.angle_gamma   90.00
#
_symmetry.space_group_name_H-M   'P 1'
#
loop_
_entity.id
_entity.type
_entity.pdbx_description
1 polymer ?
#
loop_
_entity_poly.entity_id
_entity_poly.type
_entity_poly.pdbx_seq_one_letter_code
_entity_poly.pdbx_strand_id
1 'polypeptide(L)'
;MPGIGQCAICFSTLLSSETYVVTKCGHTFHRNCILQWIHTGKNCPSCRVSASELHVIKLFIQETSLDDSFTTQNKLEAKVKRRENKVG
;
A
#
# COMPACT_ATOMS: atom_id res chain seq x y z
N MET A 1 -13.34 -1.10 -6.31
CA MET A 1 -12.87 -1.73 -5.07
C MET A 1 -11.42 -1.32 -4.91
N PRO A 2 -11.04 -0.59 -3.84
CA PRO A 2 -9.63 -0.28 -3.58
C PRO A 2 -8.83 -1.58 -3.45
N GLY A 3 -7.62 -1.61 -3.99
CA GLY A 3 -6.71 -2.75 -3.85
C GLY A 3 -6.22 -2.94 -2.41
N ILE A 4 -5.66 -4.11 -2.13
CA ILE A 4 -4.93 -4.36 -0.87
C ILE A 4 -3.83 -3.29 -0.73
N GLY A 5 -3.75 -2.64 0.43
CA GLY A 5 -2.78 -1.58 0.67
C GLY A 5 -3.12 -0.23 0.04
N GLN A 6 -4.38 0.03 -0.36
CA GLN A 6 -4.83 1.34 -0.82
C GLN A 6 -5.81 2.00 0.16
N CYS A 7 -5.70 3.30 0.35
CA CYS A 7 -6.63 4.08 1.14
C CYS A 7 -7.97 4.24 0.38
N ALA A 8 -9.08 3.73 0.92
CA ALA A 8 -10.38 3.80 0.25
C ALA A 8 -11.00 5.21 0.19
N ILE A 9 -10.35 6.22 0.79
CA ILE A 9 -10.82 7.61 0.79
C ILE A 9 -10.14 8.41 -0.34
N CYS A 10 -8.81 8.32 -0.44
CA CYS A 10 -8.04 9.08 -1.44
C CYS A 10 -7.58 8.23 -2.63
N PHE A 11 -7.80 6.91 -2.59
CA PHE A 11 -7.42 5.92 -3.61
C PHE A 11 -5.91 5.79 -3.87
N SER A 12 -5.07 6.37 -3.01
CA SER A 12 -3.61 6.23 -3.07
C SER A 12 -3.12 5.01 -2.28
N THR A 13 -1.97 4.48 -2.69
CA THR A 13 -1.25 3.41 -1.98
C THR A 13 -0.79 3.89 -0.60
N LEU A 14 -0.91 3.01 0.40
CA LEU A 14 -0.40 3.23 1.76
C LEU A 14 1.12 2.97 1.77
N LEU A 15 1.94 4.02 1.85
CA LEU A 15 3.40 3.88 1.85
C LEU A 15 3.97 3.70 3.26
N SER A 16 5.11 3.02 3.39
CA SER A 16 5.82 2.83 4.66
C SER A 16 6.25 4.16 5.31
N SER A 17 6.48 5.19 4.50
CA SER A 17 6.81 6.55 4.93
C SER A 17 5.63 7.32 5.53
N GLU A 18 4.40 6.82 5.37
CA GLU A 18 3.18 7.50 5.81
C GLU A 18 2.64 6.90 7.10
N THR A 19 1.86 7.70 7.83
CA THR A 19 1.11 7.18 8.99
C THR A 19 -0.25 6.68 8.52
N TYR A 20 -0.46 5.37 8.57
CA TYR A 20 -1.75 4.74 8.39
C TYR A 20 -2.21 4.07 9.68
N VAL A 21 -3.51 3.86 9.72
CA VAL A 21 -4.25 3.50 10.93
C VAL A 21 -5.29 2.44 10.59
N VAL A 22 -5.61 1.62 11.57
CA VAL A 22 -6.68 0.63 11.47
C VAL A 22 -7.86 1.04 12.34
N THR A 23 -9.05 0.91 11.79
CA THR A 23 -10.30 1.09 12.55
C THR A 23 -10.67 -0.20 13.28
N LYS A 24 -11.55 -0.15 14.29
CA LYS A 24 -12.02 -1.35 15.02
C LYS A 24 -12.60 -2.47 14.14
N CYS A 25 -13.05 -2.14 12.93
CA CYS A 25 -13.56 -3.12 11.96
C CYS A 25 -12.48 -3.75 11.07
N GLY A 26 -11.20 -3.43 11.29
CA GLY A 26 -10.06 -4.00 10.58
C GLY A 26 -9.65 -3.25 9.30
N HIS A 27 -10.42 -2.27 8.84
CA HIS A 27 -10.08 -1.51 7.63
C HIS A 27 -9.00 -0.44 7.89
N THR A 28 -8.08 -0.32 6.96
CA THR A 28 -6.89 0.55 7.01
C THR A 28 -7.03 1.79 6.13
N PHE A 29 -6.53 2.92 6.61
CA PHE A 29 -6.59 4.21 5.91
C PHE A 29 -5.37 5.07 6.26
N HIS A 30 -5.07 6.09 5.45
CA HIS A 30 -4.21 7.18 5.92
C HIS A 30 -4.83 7.84 7.15
N ARG A 31 -4.00 8.19 8.14
CA ARG A 31 -4.44 8.86 9.37
C ARG A 31 -5.22 10.12 9.05
N ASN A 32 -4.68 10.99 8.18
CA ASN A 32 -5.33 12.25 7.87
C ASN A 32 -6.70 12.04 7.18
N CYS A 33 -6.78 11.09 6.25
CA CYS A 33 -8.01 10.78 5.54
C CYS A 33 -9.12 10.31 6.49
N ILE A 34 -8.83 9.33 7.36
CA ILE A 34 -9.88 8.81 8.25
C ILE A 34 -10.28 9.82 9.33
N LEU A 35 -9.34 10.64 9.83
CA LEU A 35 -9.66 11.67 10.83
C LEU A 35 -10.59 12.73 10.24
N GLN A 36 -10.34 13.19 9.02
CA GLN A 36 -11.23 14.13 8.34
C GLN A 36 -12.62 13.50 8.11
N TRP A 37 -12.67 12.22 7.72
CA TRP A 37 -13.92 11.50 7.52
C TRP A 37 -14.73 11.34 8.81
N ILE A 38 -14.10 10.98 9.93
CA ILE A 38 -14.82 10.76 11.20
C ILE A 38 -15.21 12.06 11.92
N HIS A 39 -14.70 13.20 11.43
CA HIS A 39 -15.14 14.52 11.86
C HIS A 39 -16.50 14.88 11.22
N THR A 40 -16.78 14.38 10.01
CA THR A 40 -18.03 14.62 9.28
C THR A 40 -19.04 13.48 9.41
N GLY A 41 -18.58 12.25 9.65
CA GLY A 41 -19.42 11.06 9.87
C GLY A 41 -18.90 10.18 11.02
N LYS A 42 -19.65 9.17 11.46
CA LYS A 42 -19.23 8.28 12.56
C LYS A 42 -19.12 6.83 12.11
N ASN A 43 -18.76 6.59 10.84
CA ASN A 43 -18.79 5.28 10.20
C ASN A 43 -17.55 5.04 9.34
N CYS A 44 -17.10 3.78 9.27
CA CYS A 44 -16.04 3.33 8.39
C CYS A 44 -16.44 3.52 6.91
N PRO A 45 -15.60 4.16 6.07
CA PRO A 45 -15.88 4.31 4.64
C PRO A 45 -16.09 2.99 3.89
N SER A 46 -15.42 1.91 4.33
CA SER A 46 -15.43 0.62 3.61
C SER A 46 -16.62 -0.28 3.97
N CYS A 47 -17.03 -0.32 5.24
CA CYS A 47 -18.04 -1.27 5.72
C CYS A 47 -19.18 -0.64 6.54
N ARG A 48 -19.15 0.69 6.73
CA ARG A 48 -20.16 1.47 7.47
C ARG A 48 -20.32 1.14 8.96
N VAL A 49 -19.54 0.21 9.51
CA VAL A 49 -19.45 -0.01 10.96
C VAL A 49 -19.01 1.29 11.65
N SER A 50 -19.55 1.58 12.84
CA SER A 50 -19.21 2.79 13.58
C SER A 50 -17.69 2.98 13.71
N ALA A 51 -17.22 4.20 13.51
CA ALA A 51 -15.81 4.59 13.65
C ALA A 51 -15.73 5.90 14.45
N SER A 52 -14.77 5.98 15.36
CA SER A 52 -14.49 7.17 16.17
C SER A 52 -12.99 7.30 16.38
N GLU A 53 -12.53 8.52 16.68
CA GLU A 53 -11.11 8.83 16.82
C GLU A 53 -10.41 8.00 17.90
N LEU A 54 -11.14 7.66 18.97
CA LEU A 54 -10.67 6.77 20.03
C LEU A 54 -10.34 5.35 19.55
N HIS A 55 -10.93 4.91 18.43
CA HIS A 55 -10.74 3.57 17.88
C HIS A 55 -9.96 3.58 16.56
N VAL A 56 -9.10 4.58 16.38
CA VAL A 56 -8.16 4.70 15.27
C VAL A 56 -6.76 4.37 15.79
N ILE A 57 -6.33 3.13 15.55
CA ILE A 57 -5.06 2.62 16.08
C ILE A 57 -3.97 2.81 15.03
N LYS A 58 -2.85 3.46 15.41
CA LYS A 58 -1.69 3.63 14.53
C LYS A 58 -0.99 2.30 14.32
N LEU A 59 -0.75 1.96 13.05
CA LEU A 59 0.09 0.82 12.69
C LEU A 59 1.54 1.26 12.59
N PHE A 60 2.44 0.45 13.14
CA PHE A 60 3.87 0.60 12.99
C PHE A 60 4.37 -0.62 12.22
N ILE A 61 4.56 -0.48 10.90
CA ILE A 61 5.17 -1.54 10.11
C ILE A 61 6.67 -1.30 10.12
N GLN A 62 7.41 -2.28 10.63
CA GLN A 62 8.85 -2.35 10.47
C GLN A 62 9.09 -2.94 9.08
N GLU A 63 9.79 -2.22 8.20
CA GLU A 63 10.25 -2.80 6.94
C GLU A 63 11.12 -4.00 7.29
N THR A 64 10.58 -5.19 7.04
CA THR A 64 11.38 -6.40 7.00
C THR A 64 11.96 -6.42 5.60
N SER A 65 13.28 -6.47 5.51
CA SER A 65 13.97 -6.73 4.25
C SER A 65 13.64 -8.17 3.85
N LEU A 66 12.49 -8.38 3.21
CA LEU A 66 12.27 -9.55 2.40
C LEU A 66 13.15 -9.33 1.18
N ASP A 67 14.28 -10.04 1.13
CA ASP A 67 15.06 -10.11 -0.08
C ASP A 67 14.22 -10.88 -1.11
N ASP A 68 13.41 -10.16 -1.88
CA ASP A 68 12.86 -10.73 -3.10
C ASP A 68 14.03 -10.85 -4.09
N SER A 69 14.80 -11.93 -3.95
CA SER A 69 15.81 -12.42 -4.90
C SER A 69 15.18 -12.82 -6.27
N PHE A 70 14.03 -12.24 -6.62
CA PHE A 70 13.29 -12.46 -7.86
C PHE A 70 13.25 -11.23 -8.79
N THR A 71 14.10 -10.21 -8.62
CA THR A 71 14.12 -9.04 -9.54
C THR A 71 15.45 -8.83 -10.25
N THR A 72 15.96 -9.84 -10.96
CA THR A 72 16.90 -9.55 -12.06
C THR A 72 16.82 -10.51 -13.24
N GLN A 73 15.64 -10.63 -13.84
CA GLN A 73 15.52 -11.24 -15.17
C GLN A 73 15.61 -10.19 -16.30
N ASN A 74 16.44 -9.15 -16.16
CA ASN A 74 16.77 -8.26 -17.28
C ASN A 74 18.27 -7.96 -17.44
N LYS A 75 19.13 -8.99 -17.34
CA LYS A 75 20.53 -8.93 -17.76
C LYS A 75 20.89 -9.93 -18.87
N LEU A 76 19.92 -10.66 -19.42
CA LEU A 76 20.15 -11.63 -20.50
C LEU A 76 19.96 -11.01 -21.90
N GLU A 77 19.13 -9.98 -22.07
CA GLU A 77 18.89 -9.37 -23.38
C GLU A 77 20.09 -8.57 -23.93
N ALA A 78 20.99 -8.11 -23.08
CA ALA A 78 22.23 -7.43 -23.51
C ALA A 78 23.37 -8.40 -23.92
N LYS A 79 23.22 -9.72 -23.74
CA LYS A 79 24.21 -10.72 -24.20
C LYS A 79 23.80 -11.46 -25.48
N VAL A 80 22.53 -11.44 -25.87
CA VAL A 80 22.06 -12.11 -27.09
C VAL A 80 22.43 -11.33 -28.36
N LYS A 81 22.47 -9.99 -28.30
CA LYS A 81 22.82 -9.14 -29.48
C LYS A 81 24.28 -9.20 -29.96
N ARG A 82 25.16 -10.00 -29.35
CA ARG A 82 26.55 -10.18 -29.83
C ARG A 82 26.78 -11.43 -30.69
N ARG A 83 25.80 -12.32 -30.85
CA ARG A 83 25.99 -13.56 -31.66
C ARG A 83 25.42 -13.53 -33.07
N GLU A 84 24.55 -12.57 -33.42
CA GLU A 84 23.96 -12.52 -34.78
C GLU A 84 24.81 -11.77 -35.81
N ASN A 85 25.92 -11.13 -35.42
CA ASN A 85 26.82 -10.45 -36.37
C ASN A 85 28.05 -11.31 -36.78
N LYS A 86 27.93 -12.64 -36.70
CA LYS A 86 29.01 -13.59 -37.07
C LYS A 86 28.58 -14.67 -38.08
N VAL A 87 27.50 -14.41 -38.83
CA VAL A 87 27.29 -14.99 -40.16
C VAL A 87 27.63 -13.88 -41.16
N GLY A 88 28.94 -13.67 -41.30
CA GLY A 88 29.56 -13.08 -42.47
C GLY A 88 30.54 -14.12 -42.99
#